data_AF-A0A4W5LYV6-F1
#
_entry.id   AF-A0A4W5LYV6-F1
#
_cell.length_a   1.000
_cell.length_b   1.000
_cell.length_c   1.000
_cell.angle_alpha   90.00
_cell.angle_beta   90.00
_cell.angle_gamma   90.00
#
_symmetry.space_group_name_H-M   'P 1'
#
loop_
_entity.id
_entity.type
_entity.pdbx_description
1 polymer ?
#
loop_
_entity_poly.entity_id
_entity_poly.type
_entity_poly.pdbx_seq_one_letter_code
_entity_poly.pdbx_strand_id
1 'polypeptide(L)'
;MSSGNELRFDPKEHQHLRYNPLRDTWVLVSAHRMKRPWSGQVEKEEEDQVPQHDANNPLCPGNTRANGEVRTLTSNPDPITLTQP
;
A
#
# COMPACT_ATOMS: atom_id res chain seq x y z
N MET A 1 -28.97 28.30 -35.16
CA MET A 1 -29.77 27.10 -34.82
C MET A 1 -28.92 26.25 -33.91
N SER A 2 -29.29 26.21 -32.63
CA SER A 2 -28.52 25.55 -31.57
C SER A 2 -28.81 24.05 -31.63
N SER A 3 -27.90 23.29 -32.23
CA SER A 3 -27.99 21.84 -32.29
C SER A 3 -27.40 21.26 -31.00
N GLY A 4 -28.26 20.59 -30.23
CA GLY A 4 -28.01 20.16 -28.86
C GLY A 4 -26.77 19.30 -28.67
N ASN A 5 -25.96 19.69 -27.69
CA ASN A 5 -24.92 18.83 -27.14
C ASN A 5 -25.55 17.96 -26.05
N GLU A 6 -25.63 16.67 -26.32
CA GLU A 6 -26.09 15.62 -25.43
C GLU A 6 -25.32 15.68 -24.10
N LEU A 7 -26.01 15.90 -22.98
CA LEU A 7 -25.44 15.76 -21.63
C LEU A 7 -25.29 14.27 -21.29
N ARG A 8 -24.45 13.56 -22.05
CA ARG A 8 -24.16 12.15 -21.81
C ARG A 8 -23.25 12.05 -20.58
N PHE A 9 -23.65 11.23 -19.62
CA PHE A 9 -22.82 10.95 -18.45
C PHE A 9 -21.55 10.19 -18.88
N ASP A 10 -20.38 10.81 -18.68
CA ASP A 10 -19.07 10.14 -18.69
C ASP A 10 -18.53 10.02 -17.26
N PRO A 11 -18.33 8.80 -16.72
CA PRO A 11 -17.77 8.60 -15.37
C PRO A 11 -16.32 9.09 -15.22
N LYS A 12 -15.58 9.33 -16.31
CA LYS A 12 -14.22 9.89 -16.25
C LYS A 12 -14.22 11.40 -16.03
N GLU A 13 -15.29 12.08 -16.40
CA GLU A 13 -15.39 13.54 -16.31
C GLU A 13 -16.35 13.97 -15.19
N HIS A 14 -17.47 13.26 -15.02
CA HIS A 14 -18.52 13.64 -14.10
C HIS A 14 -18.38 12.95 -12.74
N GLN A 15 -18.68 13.72 -11.68
CA GLN A 15 -18.75 13.22 -10.32
C GLN A 15 -19.88 12.19 -10.17
N HIS A 16 -19.62 11.10 -9.45
CA HIS A 16 -20.59 10.02 -9.22
C HIS A 16 -20.34 9.28 -7.91
N LEU A 17 -21.29 8.44 -7.50
CA LEU A 17 -21.16 7.56 -6.33
C LEU A 17 -20.96 6.11 -6.80
N ARG A 18 -20.14 5.36 -6.07
CA ARG A 18 -19.98 3.90 -6.24
C ARG A 18 -20.31 3.20 -4.94
N TYR A 19 -21.12 2.15 -5.01
CA TYR A 19 -21.48 1.35 -3.85
C TYR A 19 -20.43 0.26 -3.58
N ASN A 20 -20.04 0.10 -2.32
CA ASN A 20 -19.18 -0.98 -1.83
C ASN A 20 -20.05 -2.02 -1.10
N PRO A 21 -20.33 -3.19 -1.72
CA PRO A 21 -21.20 -4.22 -1.14
C PRO A 21 -20.57 -4.95 0.05
N LEU A 22 -19.24 -4.93 0.21
CA LEU A 22 -18.58 -5.58 1.34
C LEU A 22 -18.77 -4.82 2.65
N ARG A 23 -19.03 -3.52 2.56
CA ARG A 23 -19.13 -2.62 3.70
C ARG A 23 -20.46 -1.89 3.79
N ASP A 24 -21.39 -2.15 2.87
CA ASP A 24 -22.67 -1.45 2.73
C ASP A 24 -22.52 0.08 2.78
N THR A 25 -21.61 0.60 1.96
CA THR A 25 -21.25 2.04 1.97
C THR A 25 -21.13 2.61 0.57
N TRP A 26 -21.25 3.94 0.46
CA TRP A 26 -21.11 4.67 -0.80
C TRP A 26 -19.82 5.51 -0.79
N VAL A 27 -19.13 5.53 -1.93
CA VAL A 27 -17.90 6.30 -2.14
C VAL A 27 -18.13 7.37 -3.20
N LEU A 28 -17.83 8.62 -2.86
CA LEU A 28 -17.86 9.75 -3.80
C LEU A 28 -16.61 9.77 -4.68
N VAL A 29 -16.82 9.76 -5.99
CA VAL A 29 -15.78 9.81 -7.01
C VAL A 29 -15.82 11.16 -7.71
N SER A 30 -14.87 12.04 -7.37
CA SER A 30 -14.66 13.34 -8.02
C SER A 30 -13.42 13.26 -8.93
N ALA A 31 -13.62 13.04 -10.22
CA ALA A 31 -12.56 12.68 -11.17
C ALA A 31 -11.41 13.71 -11.27
N HIS A 32 -11.69 15.00 -11.07
CA HIS A 32 -10.68 16.06 -11.22
C HIS A 32 -10.03 16.51 -9.90
N ARG A 33 -10.26 15.80 -8.79
CA ARG A 33 -9.76 16.19 -7.45
C ARG A 33 -8.25 16.42 -7.43
N MET A 34 -7.48 15.65 -8.20
CA MET A 34 -6.02 15.75 -8.28
C MET A 34 -5.51 17.03 -8.97
N LYS A 35 -6.37 17.76 -9.71
CA LYS A 35 -5.98 19.04 -10.34
C LYS A 35 -5.86 20.18 -9.34
N ARG A 36 -6.38 20.01 -8.11
CA ARG A 36 -6.26 21.03 -7.07
C ARG A 36 -4.81 21.09 -6.60
N PRO A 37 -4.16 22.27 -6.58
CA PRO A 37 -2.79 22.40 -6.11
C PRO A 37 -2.69 21.92 -4.66
N TRP A 38 -1.70 21.07 -4.39
CA TRP A 38 -1.37 20.61 -3.05
C TRP A 38 -0.42 21.59 -2.38
N SER A 39 -0.76 22.04 -1.17
CA SER A 39 0.10 22.91 -0.35
C SER A 39 0.18 22.42 1.11
N GLY A 40 -0.17 21.16 1.33
CA GLY A 40 -0.15 20.52 2.64
C GLY A 40 1.10 19.69 2.86
N GLN A 41 1.02 18.77 3.81
CA GLN A 41 2.09 17.83 4.17
C GLN A 41 2.53 16.96 2.98
N VAL A 42 3.83 16.74 2.85
CA VAL A 42 4.39 15.72 1.97
C VAL A 42 4.90 14.59 2.87
N GLU A 43 4.51 13.36 2.57
CA GLU A 43 4.95 12.20 3.33
C GLU A 43 6.43 11.94 3.08
N LYS A 44 7.16 11.49 4.10
CA LYS A 44 8.57 11.13 3.94
C LYS A 44 8.65 9.84 3.12
N GLU A 45 9.58 9.80 2.16
CA GLU A 45 9.91 8.55 1.48
C GLU A 45 10.46 7.53 2.49
N GLU A 46 10.18 6.25 2.23
CA GLU A 46 10.77 5.17 3.01
C GLU A 46 12.29 5.17 2.86
N GLU A 47 13.00 4.72 3.89
CA GLU A 47 14.45 4.75 3.90
C GLU A 47 15.01 3.64 3.01
N ASP A 48 15.65 4.01 1.90
CA ASP A 48 16.21 3.06 0.92
C ASP A 48 17.30 2.15 1.50
N GLN A 49 17.93 2.55 2.61
CA GLN A 49 19.10 1.87 3.17
C GLN A 49 18.77 1.27 4.54
N VAL A 50 17.87 0.28 4.55
CA VAL A 50 17.67 -0.57 5.73
C VAL A 50 18.84 -1.56 5.82
N PRO A 51 19.61 -1.60 6.94
CA PRO A 51 20.67 -2.58 7.11
C PRO A 51 20.14 -4.01 6.98
N GLN A 52 20.92 -4.90 6.34
CA GLN A 52 20.56 -6.32 6.23
C GLN A 52 20.42 -7.00 7.61
N HIS A 53 21.19 -6.54 8.59
CA HIS A 53 21.10 -6.98 9.98
C HIS A 53 21.29 -5.78 10.91
N ASP A 54 20.36 -5.64 11.85
CA ASP A 54 20.46 -4.70 12.96
C ASP A 54 20.40 -5.49 14.26
N ALA A 55 21.43 -5.37 15.09
CA ALA A 55 21.53 -6.04 16.39
C ALA A 55 20.42 -5.64 17.38
N ASN A 56 19.80 -4.47 17.18
CA ASN A 56 18.69 -3.99 18.02
C ASN A 56 17.32 -4.40 17.50
N ASN A 57 17.22 -4.95 16.28
CA ASN A 57 15.96 -5.39 15.71
C ASN A 57 15.62 -6.81 16.19
N PRO A 58 14.60 -7.03 17.04
CA PRO A 58 14.26 -8.35 17.56
C PRO A 58 13.69 -9.31 16.49
N LEU A 59 13.43 -8.82 15.28
CA LEU A 59 13.01 -9.62 14.13
C LEU A 59 14.21 -10.18 13.34
N CYS A 60 15.41 -9.62 13.52
CA CYS A 60 16.61 -10.11 12.85
C CYS A 60 17.03 -11.49 13.39
N PRO A 61 17.60 -12.36 12.53
CA PRO A 61 18.11 -13.66 12.97
C PRO A 61 19.18 -13.53 14.06
N GLY A 62 19.16 -14.41 15.05
CA GLY A 62 20.13 -14.42 16.14
C GLY A 62 19.92 -13.37 17.23
N ASN A 63 18.95 -12.46 17.09
CA ASN A 63 18.65 -11.47 18.12
C ASN A 63 17.62 -11.98 19.14
N THR A 64 17.72 -11.45 20.36
CA THR A 64 16.79 -11.72 21.45
C THR A 64 15.46 -11.02 21.19
N ARG A 65 14.37 -11.79 21.23
CA ARG A 65 13.00 -11.27 21.12
C ARG A 65 12.53 -10.68 22.45
N ALA A 66 11.40 -9.97 22.43
CA ALA A 66 10.80 -9.38 23.63
C ALA A 66 10.47 -10.41 24.74
N ASN A 67 10.29 -11.68 24.38
CA ASN A 67 10.07 -12.78 25.32
C ASN A 67 11.37 -13.41 25.87
N GLY A 68 12.55 -12.87 25.51
CA GLY A 68 13.86 -13.37 25.94
C GLY A 68 14.41 -14.53 25.11
N GLU A 69 13.68 -15.00 24.10
CA GLU A 69 14.12 -16.12 23.26
C GLU A 69 15.01 -15.65 22.10
N VAL A 70 16.05 -16.43 21.79
CA VAL A 70 16.89 -16.24 20.61
C VAL A 70 16.59 -17.35 19.61
N ARG A 71 16.24 -16.99 18.37
CA ARG A 71 16.10 -17.99 17.30
C ARG A 71 17.49 -18.48 16.89
N THR A 72 17.90 -19.64 17.38
CA THR A 72 19.08 -20.35 16.86
C THR A 72 18.78 -20.85 15.44
N LEU A 73 19.66 -20.55 14.48
CA LEU A 73 19.50 -20.89 13.05
C LEU A 73 19.44 -22.41 12.75
N THR A 74 19.56 -23.27 13.76
CA THR A 74 19.83 -24.71 13.58
C THR A 74 18.62 -25.64 13.69
N SER A 75 17.37 -25.17 13.86
CA SER A 75 16.23 -26.10 14.06
C SER A 75 15.20 -26.18 12.93
N ASN A 76 15.44 -25.58 11.76
CA ASN A 76 14.79 -26.06 10.53
C ASN A 76 15.51 -25.54 9.29
N PRO A 77 15.95 -26.41 8.37
CA PRO A 77 16.32 -25.96 7.03
C PRO A 77 15.04 -25.47 6.34
N ASP A 78 15.05 -24.22 5.85
CA ASP A 78 13.98 -23.72 5.02
C ASP A 78 13.88 -24.63 3.76
N PRO A 79 12.70 -25.17 3.41
CA PRO A 79 12.55 -26.09 2.28
C PRO A 79 12.66 -25.40 0.91
N ILE A 80 12.98 -24.10 0.87
CA ILE A 80 12.95 -23.27 -0.35
C ILE A 80 14.32 -23.11 -1.03
N THR A 81 15.38 -23.75 -0.52
CA THR A 81 16.65 -23.88 -1.27
C THR A 81 16.76 -25.26 -1.92
N LEU A 82 15.73 -25.65 -2.68
CA LEU A 82 15.83 -26.75 -3.63
C LEU A 82 15.09 -26.36 -4.90
N THR A 83 15.68 -26.75 -6.03
CA THR A 83 15.19 -26.64 -7.43
C THR A 83 15.57 -25.30 -8.08
N GLN A 84 16.76 -25.13 -8.68
CA GLN A 84 17.38 -25.79 -9.87
C GLN A 84 17.52 -24.73 -10.99
N PRO A 85 18.26 -25.02 -12.07
CA PRO A 85 19.71 -25.10 -12.21
C PRO A 85 20.38 -23.75 -12.52
#